data_AF-A0A183K0Q1-F1
#
_entry.id   AF-A0A183K0Q1-F1
#
_cell.length_a   1.000
_cell.length_b   1.000
_cell.length_c   1.000
_cell.angle_alpha   90.00
_cell.angle_beta   90.00
_cell.angle_gamma   90.00
#
_symmetry.space_group_name_H-M   'P 1'
#
loop_
_entity.id
_entity.type
_entity.pdbx_description
1 polymer ?
#
loop_
_entity_poly.entity_id
_entity_poly.type
_entity_poly.pdbx_seq_one_letter_code
_entity_poly.pdbx_strand_id
1 'polypeptide(L)'
;MNCSPIMSSDDKKETETSNECDEGFLPDANPTLESPRFSIAMKMNRHDKDKDTLLPPSPPKFVSMNQLAEAAKAFYNMSLAHEITVDSEFRLEKYEPQEKSLEYCIKETMHRAFWDILRSSLDCDPPDYEPALRLLEEVKQSLQSLVLPNQTTLKTLIENLLDMDIAKSQLEETGYLSLEIYKNEVINLMKQFCAPIRDQEVEDLRKIDDPIDAFKNVFILLDKMHMDLANFTIKQMRPYIRQQAVTYERTKFATFLEAQQSK
;
A
#
# COMPACT_ATOMS: atom_id res chain seq x y z
N MET A 1 -0.30 -27.95 -35.53
CA MET A 1 -1.06 -27.88 -36.80
C MET A 1 -1.39 -26.43 -37.06
N ASN A 2 -1.32 -26.05 -38.33
CA ASN A 2 -1.02 -24.70 -38.83
C ASN A 2 -2.13 -23.67 -38.60
N CYS A 3 -1.76 -22.44 -38.27
CA CYS A 3 -2.54 -21.25 -38.60
C CYS A 3 -1.75 -20.40 -39.59
N SER A 4 -2.32 -20.17 -40.76
CA SER A 4 -1.85 -19.17 -41.73
C SER A 4 -2.97 -18.15 -41.96
N PRO A 5 -2.64 -16.87 -42.22
CA PRO A 5 -3.60 -15.78 -42.28
C PRO A 5 -4.14 -15.54 -43.70
N ILE A 6 -5.36 -15.02 -43.80
CA ILE A 6 -5.95 -14.52 -45.05
C ILE A 6 -5.83 -13.00 -45.06
N MET A 7 -5.16 -12.47 -46.08
CA MET A 7 -5.23 -11.07 -46.50
C MET A 7 -6.26 -10.94 -47.63
N SER A 8 -7.07 -9.87 -47.61
CA SER A 8 -7.41 -9.11 -48.82
C SER A 8 -7.82 -7.69 -48.46
N SER A 9 -7.45 -6.79 -49.34
CA SER A 9 -7.23 -5.35 -49.21
C SER A 9 -8.38 -4.50 -49.74
N ASP A 10 -8.21 -3.17 -49.59
CA ASP A 10 -8.79 -2.03 -50.34
C ASP A 10 -10.03 -1.34 -49.72
N ASP A 11 -10.14 -0.01 -49.61
CA ASP A 11 -9.20 1.12 -49.70
C ASP A 11 -9.92 2.39 -49.13
N LYS A 12 -9.15 3.27 -48.48
CA LYS A 12 -9.29 4.74 -48.26
C LYS A 12 -10.63 5.42 -47.89
N LYS A 13 -10.59 6.22 -46.81
CA LYS A 13 -10.45 7.69 -46.93
C LYS A 13 -9.93 8.36 -45.65
N GLU A 14 -8.96 9.24 -45.87
CA GLU A 14 -8.18 10.07 -44.94
C GLU A 14 -9.01 11.06 -44.10
N THR A 15 -8.55 11.39 -42.90
CA THR A 15 -8.30 12.78 -42.51
C THR A 15 -7.26 12.86 -41.39
N GLU A 16 -6.21 13.62 -41.68
CA GLU A 16 -5.08 13.98 -40.82
C GLU A 16 -5.49 14.91 -39.67
N THR A 17 -4.80 14.81 -38.53
CA THR A 17 -4.08 15.95 -37.93
C THR A 17 -3.01 15.42 -36.95
N SER A 18 -1.76 15.44 -37.43
CA SER A 18 -0.54 15.96 -36.78
C SER A 18 -0.40 15.90 -35.24
N ASN A 19 0.64 15.20 -34.77
CA ASN A 19 1.86 15.88 -34.32
C ASN A 19 3.03 14.90 -34.15
N GLU A 20 4.03 15.13 -34.99
CA GLU A 20 5.36 14.56 -35.04
C GLU A 20 6.28 15.43 -34.15
N CYS A 21 7.11 14.81 -33.32
CA CYS A 21 8.37 15.41 -32.87
C CYS A 21 9.42 14.29 -32.84
N ASP A 22 10.29 14.39 -33.83
CA ASP A 22 11.44 13.54 -34.12
C ASP A 22 12.59 13.73 -33.10
N GLU A 23 13.53 12.80 -33.20
CA GLU A 23 14.69 12.46 -32.38
C GLU A 23 15.61 13.59 -31.84
N GLY A 24 16.23 13.30 -30.69
CA GLY A 24 17.67 13.50 -30.50
C GLY A 24 18.12 14.11 -29.17
N PHE A 25 18.57 13.27 -28.21
CA PHE A 25 19.72 13.59 -27.32
C PHE A 25 20.22 12.35 -26.55
N LEU A 26 21.50 12.00 -26.72
CA LEU A 26 22.26 10.99 -25.94
C LEU A 26 22.78 11.61 -24.60
N PRO A 27 23.29 10.80 -23.65
CA PRO A 27 22.93 10.87 -22.23
C PRO A 27 23.91 11.67 -21.39
N ASP A 28 23.44 12.27 -20.29
CA ASP A 28 24.30 12.47 -19.12
C ASP A 28 23.53 12.66 -17.80
N ALA A 29 24.15 12.14 -16.73
CA ALA A 29 24.01 12.47 -15.31
C ALA A 29 22.74 12.09 -14.51
N ASN A 30 22.90 11.05 -13.68
CA ASN A 30 22.36 10.80 -12.32
C ASN A 30 21.10 11.58 -11.83
N PRO A 31 19.99 10.88 -11.49
CA PRO A 31 18.89 11.52 -10.78
C PRO A 31 19.27 11.74 -9.30
N THR A 32 19.30 13.02 -8.91
CA THR A 32 19.42 13.43 -7.51
C THR A 32 18.08 13.19 -6.81
N LEU A 33 18.08 12.34 -5.80
CA LEU A 33 16.94 12.05 -4.93
C LEU A 33 16.64 13.30 -4.08
N GLU A 34 15.68 14.13 -4.50
CA GLU A 34 15.20 15.25 -3.68
C GLU A 34 14.29 14.75 -2.56
N SER A 35 14.68 15.04 -1.31
CA SER A 35 13.83 14.83 -0.14
C SER A 35 12.91 16.04 0.10
N PRO A 36 11.74 15.88 0.74
CA PRO A 36 10.82 16.99 0.98
C PRO A 36 11.42 17.99 1.98
N ARG A 37 11.61 19.24 1.55
CA ARG A 37 12.00 20.36 2.42
C ARG A 37 10.80 20.89 3.19
N PHE A 38 10.55 20.37 4.39
CA PHE A 38 9.76 21.11 5.38
C PHE A 38 10.63 22.23 5.97
N SER A 39 10.27 23.49 5.71
CA SER A 39 10.93 24.66 6.31
C SER A 39 10.03 25.26 7.38
N ILE A 40 10.42 25.12 8.65
CA ILE A 40 9.81 25.84 9.77
C ILE A 40 10.54 27.18 9.90
N ALA A 41 9.87 28.28 9.53
CA ALA A 41 10.41 29.62 9.71
C ALA A 41 10.21 30.08 11.16
N MET A 42 11.26 30.00 11.99
CA MET A 42 11.28 30.65 13.31
C MET A 42 11.66 32.13 13.17
N LYS A 43 10.74 33.04 13.53
CA LYS A 43 11.01 34.48 13.65
C LYS A 43 11.91 34.74 14.87
N MET A 44 13.14 35.19 14.65
CA MET A 44 14.03 35.67 15.71
C MET A 44 13.65 37.09 16.13
N ASN A 45 13.17 37.26 17.37
CA ASN A 45 13.13 38.56 18.02
C ASN A 45 14.52 38.85 18.57
N ARG A 46 15.22 39.85 18.00
CA ARG A 46 16.49 40.33 18.54
C ARG A 46 16.21 41.32 19.66
N HIS A 47 16.41 40.89 20.90
CA HIS A 47 16.80 41.81 21.97
C HIS A 47 18.20 41.43 22.46
N ASP A 48 19.05 42.43 22.35
CA ASP A 48 20.50 42.45 22.56
C ASP A 48 20.87 42.33 24.05
N LYS A 49 22.08 41.80 24.30
CA LYS A 49 22.78 41.48 25.56
C LYS A 49 22.63 40.06 26.11
N ASP A 50 23.41 39.14 25.54
CA ASP A 50 24.25 38.25 26.36
C ASP A 50 25.52 37.86 25.60
N LYS A 51 26.64 37.85 26.33
CA LYS A 51 28.00 37.63 25.83
C LYS A 51 28.12 36.31 25.08
N ASP A 52 28.80 36.38 23.93
CA ASP A 52 29.27 35.29 23.09
C ASP A 52 29.76 34.07 23.89
N THR A 53 28.88 33.07 24.05
CA THR A 53 29.30 31.69 24.24
C THR A 53 29.22 31.03 22.87
N LEU A 54 30.14 31.38 21.98
CA LEU A 54 30.34 30.66 20.73
C LEU A 54 30.84 29.26 21.09
N LEU A 55 29.92 28.30 21.12
CA LEU A 55 30.29 26.89 21.17
C LEU A 55 31.20 26.63 19.96
N PRO A 56 32.44 26.14 20.16
CA PRO A 56 33.32 25.81 19.05
C PRO A 56 32.60 24.78 18.14
N PRO A 57 32.67 24.92 16.81
CA PRO A 57 32.08 23.93 15.91
C PRO A 57 32.71 22.57 16.23
N SER A 58 31.85 21.57 16.40
CA SER A 58 32.29 20.20 16.64
C SER A 58 33.20 19.74 15.49
N PRO A 59 34.31 19.03 15.76
CA PRO A 59 35.22 18.54 14.72
C PRO A 59 34.47 17.77 13.63
N PRO A 60 34.83 17.89 12.34
CA PRO A 60 34.18 17.14 11.27
C PRO A 60 34.42 15.64 11.48
N LYS A 61 33.34 14.89 11.75
CA LYS A 61 33.37 13.44 11.96
C LYS A 61 32.93 12.73 10.68
N PHE A 62 33.71 11.73 10.27
CA PHE A 62 33.34 10.87 9.14
C PHE A 62 32.34 9.80 9.63
N VAL A 63 31.11 9.85 9.14
CA VAL A 63 30.03 8.92 9.50
C VAL A 63 29.80 7.97 8.33
N SER A 64 29.64 6.67 8.59
CA SER A 64 29.31 5.72 7.51
C SER A 64 27.84 5.85 7.09
N MET A 65 27.53 5.51 5.84
CA MET A 65 26.14 5.54 5.35
C MET A 65 25.20 4.65 6.18
N ASN A 66 25.69 3.51 6.67
CA ASN A 66 24.90 2.61 7.52
C ASN A 66 24.59 3.26 8.88
N GLN A 67 25.58 3.91 9.51
CA GLN A 67 25.38 4.63 10.77
C GLN A 67 24.40 5.79 10.61
N LEU A 68 24.45 6.49 9.47
CA LEU A 68 23.52 7.56 9.16
C LEU A 68 22.09 7.03 8.99
N ALA A 69 21.91 5.92 8.28
CA ALA A 69 20.61 5.29 8.08
C ALA A 69 20.02 4.77 9.41
N GLU A 70 20.84 4.14 10.26
CA GLU A 70 20.43 3.69 11.60
C GLU A 70 20.00 4.87 12.49
N ALA A 71 20.78 5.95 12.49
CA ALA A 71 20.45 7.15 13.24
C ALA A 71 19.14 7.81 12.75
N ALA A 72 18.95 7.93 11.44
CA ALA A 72 17.73 8.46 10.85
C ALA A 72 16.50 7.61 11.21
N LYS A 73 16.62 6.27 11.14
CA LYS A 73 15.56 5.34 11.55
C LYS A 73 15.22 5.47 13.03
N ALA A 74 16.23 5.54 13.89
CA ALA A 74 16.02 5.68 15.33
C ALA A 74 15.37 7.03 15.68
N PHE A 75 15.72 8.10 14.96
CA PHE A 75 15.11 9.42 15.14
C PHE A 75 13.64 9.41 14.71
N TYR A 76 13.36 8.83 13.54
CA TYR A 76 12.00 8.66 13.04
C TYR A 76 11.11 7.86 14.01
N ASN A 77 11.62 6.75 14.55
CA ASN A 77 10.88 5.96 15.52
C ASN A 77 10.55 6.74 16.81
N MET A 78 11.48 7.59 17.26
CA MET A 78 11.29 8.43 18.43
C MET A 78 10.28 9.56 18.16
N SER A 79 10.38 10.23 17.01
CA SER A 79 9.41 11.27 16.62
C SER A 79 8.01 10.67 16.44
N LEU A 80 7.92 9.47 15.86
CA LEU A 80 6.65 8.77 15.71
C LEU A 80 6.02 8.40 17.06
N ALA A 81 6.81 7.86 18.00
CA ALA A 81 6.32 7.57 19.34
C ALA A 81 5.80 8.85 20.04
N HIS A 82 6.54 9.96 19.91
CA HIS A 82 6.13 11.26 20.42
C HIS A 82 4.80 11.72 19.81
N GLU A 83 4.69 11.69 18.48
CA GLU A 83 3.50 12.10 17.74
C GLU A 83 2.26 11.30 18.17
N ILE A 84 2.36 9.97 18.23
CA ILE A 84 1.28 9.08 18.70
C ILE A 84 0.81 9.47 20.12
N THR A 85 1.73 9.92 20.98
CA THR A 85 1.38 10.31 22.36
C THR A 85 0.75 11.69 22.45
N VAL A 86 1.29 12.67 21.74
CA VAL A 86 0.90 14.07 21.86
C VAL A 86 -0.35 14.37 21.06
N ASP A 87 -0.44 13.86 19.82
CA ASP A 87 -1.61 14.05 18.97
C ASP A 87 -2.67 12.98 19.27
N SER A 88 -3.81 13.42 19.81
CA SER A 88 -4.95 12.56 20.08
C SER A 88 -5.65 12.07 18.81
N GLU A 89 -5.55 12.81 17.71
CA GLU A 89 -6.18 12.47 16.44
C GLU A 89 -5.20 11.79 15.46
N PHE A 90 -3.97 11.50 15.89
CA PHE A 90 -2.99 10.80 15.06
C PHE A 90 -3.58 9.53 14.43
N ARG A 91 -3.44 9.45 13.11
CA ARG A 91 -3.86 8.33 12.26
C ARG A 91 -2.84 8.12 11.15
N LEU A 92 -2.65 6.87 10.77
CA LEU A 92 -1.99 6.51 9.53
C LEU A 92 -2.89 6.87 8.36
N GLU A 93 -2.28 7.50 7.38
CA GLU A 93 -2.87 7.80 6.09
C GLU A 93 -2.25 6.89 5.03
N LYS A 94 -3.06 6.47 4.06
CA LYS A 94 -2.56 5.73 2.92
C LYS A 94 -1.71 6.67 2.07
N TYR A 95 -0.47 6.28 1.78
CA TYR A 95 0.32 6.98 0.79
C TYR A 95 -0.30 6.76 -0.60
N GLU A 96 -0.70 7.86 -1.24
CA GLU A 96 -1.13 7.85 -2.62
C GLU A 96 -0.14 8.67 -3.45
N PRO A 97 0.50 8.04 -4.46
CA PRO A 97 1.39 8.75 -5.35
C PRO A 97 0.66 9.91 -6.02
N GLN A 98 1.35 11.03 -6.24
CA GLN A 98 0.76 12.18 -6.90
C GLN A 98 0.23 11.79 -8.28
N GLU A 99 -0.97 12.29 -8.62
CA GLU A 99 -1.57 12.06 -9.93
C GLU A 99 -0.58 12.42 -11.04
N LYS A 100 -0.44 11.53 -12.04
CA LYS A 100 0.48 11.67 -13.18
C LYS A 100 1.98 11.60 -12.84
N SER A 101 2.35 11.25 -11.59
CA SER A 101 3.72 10.83 -11.30
C SER A 101 4.06 9.53 -12.02
N LEU A 102 5.36 9.27 -12.23
CA LEU A 102 5.82 7.99 -12.79
C LEU A 102 5.34 6.81 -11.94
N GLU A 103 5.40 6.94 -10.61
CA GLU A 103 4.93 5.93 -9.67
C GLU A 103 3.43 5.64 -9.83
N TYR A 104 2.60 6.69 -9.94
CA TYR A 104 1.17 6.55 -10.21
C TYR A 104 0.93 5.79 -11.52
N CYS A 105 1.61 6.17 -12.59
CA CYS A 105 1.47 5.56 -13.91
C CYS A 105 1.84 4.07 -13.89
N ILE A 106 2.95 3.72 -13.24
CA ILE A 106 3.39 2.33 -13.06
C ILE A 106 2.34 1.53 -12.30
N LYS A 107 1.88 2.05 -11.15
CA LYS A 107 0.88 1.39 -10.31
C LYS A 107 -0.42 1.13 -11.06
N GLU A 108 -0.96 2.16 -11.72
CA GLU A 108 -2.21 2.05 -12.48
C GLU A 108 -2.07 1.07 -13.65
N THR A 109 -0.96 1.12 -14.37
CA THR A 109 -0.70 0.23 -15.51
C THR A 109 -0.57 -1.22 -15.06
N MET A 110 0.10 -1.49 -13.93
CA MET A 110 0.22 -2.84 -13.37
C MET A 110 -1.14 -3.38 -12.91
N HIS A 111 -1.92 -2.58 -12.17
CA HIS A 111 -3.25 -2.97 -11.73
C HIS A 111 -4.16 -3.26 -12.91
N ARG A 112 -4.16 -2.37 -13.91
CA ARG A 112 -4.94 -2.58 -15.14
C ARG A 112 -4.52 -3.84 -15.86
N ALA A 113 -3.22 -4.06 -16.07
CA ALA A 113 -2.70 -5.24 -16.75
C ALA A 113 -3.14 -6.55 -16.06
N PHE A 114 -3.14 -6.58 -14.72
CA PHE A 114 -3.63 -7.74 -13.97
C PHE A 114 -5.10 -8.07 -14.28
N TRP A 115 -5.99 -7.07 -14.23
CA TRP A 115 -7.41 -7.29 -14.51
C TRP A 115 -7.68 -7.61 -15.99
N ASP A 116 -6.91 -7.00 -16.91
CA ASP A 116 -6.98 -7.29 -18.35
C ASP A 116 -6.54 -8.74 -18.65
N ILE A 117 -5.48 -9.22 -18.00
CA ILE A 117 -5.04 -10.63 -18.10
C ILE A 117 -6.10 -11.57 -17.53
N LEU A 118 -6.65 -11.28 -16.35
CA LEU A 118 -7.68 -12.11 -15.73
C LEU A 118 -8.92 -12.24 -16.64
N ARG A 119 -9.38 -11.13 -17.23
CA ARG A 119 -10.48 -11.14 -18.20
C ARG A 119 -10.14 -11.98 -19.43
N SER A 120 -8.99 -11.70 -20.04
CA SER A 120 -8.53 -12.42 -21.24
C SER A 120 -8.39 -13.92 -21.00
N SER A 121 -7.93 -14.35 -19.81
CA SER A 121 -7.80 -15.76 -19.45
C SER A 121 -9.17 -16.45 -19.33
N LEU A 122 -10.17 -15.77 -18.78
CA LEU A 122 -11.52 -16.30 -18.64
C LEU A 122 -12.30 -16.32 -19.97
N ASP A 123 -11.95 -15.44 -20.90
CA ASP A 123 -12.54 -15.39 -22.25
C ASP A 123 -11.92 -16.41 -23.23
N CYS A 124 -10.84 -17.10 -22.86
CA CYS A 124 -10.23 -18.16 -23.66
C CYS A 124 -11.15 -19.39 -23.83
N ASP A 125 -10.89 -20.19 -24.86
CA ASP A 125 -11.55 -21.49 -25.08
C ASP A 125 -10.50 -22.63 -25.15
N PRO A 126 -10.37 -23.48 -24.11
CA PRO A 126 -11.11 -23.44 -22.85
C PRO A 126 -10.65 -22.31 -21.91
N PRO A 127 -11.51 -21.84 -20.99
CA PRO A 127 -11.15 -20.78 -20.04
C PRO A 127 -10.01 -21.20 -19.10
N ASP A 128 -9.09 -20.28 -18.84
CA ASP A 128 -8.02 -20.44 -17.86
C ASP A 128 -8.40 -19.74 -16.54
N TYR A 129 -8.67 -20.56 -15.51
CA TYR A 129 -9.04 -20.10 -14.17
C TYR A 129 -7.86 -19.95 -13.22
N GLU A 130 -6.64 -20.22 -13.66
CA GLU A 130 -5.47 -20.13 -12.79
C GLU A 130 -5.28 -18.71 -12.20
N PRO A 131 -5.45 -17.61 -12.97
CA PRO A 131 -5.37 -16.25 -12.40
C PRO A 131 -6.50 -15.97 -11.40
N ALA A 132 -7.68 -16.54 -11.61
CA ALA A 132 -8.81 -16.44 -10.68
C ALA A 132 -8.54 -17.18 -9.36
N LEU A 133 -7.91 -18.35 -9.40
CA LEU A 133 -7.52 -19.08 -8.19
C LEU A 133 -6.49 -18.29 -7.38
N ARG A 134 -5.50 -17.68 -8.04
CA ARG A 134 -4.53 -16.78 -7.38
C ARG A 134 -5.21 -15.58 -6.74
N LEU A 135 -6.15 -14.95 -7.44
CA LEU A 135 -6.94 -13.85 -6.91
C LEU A 135 -7.66 -14.24 -5.60
N LEU A 136 -8.32 -15.39 -5.59
CA LEU A 136 -9.04 -15.88 -4.40
C LEU A 136 -8.09 -16.19 -3.23
N GLU A 137 -6.90 -16.70 -3.52
CA GLU A 137 -5.86 -16.94 -2.52
C GLU A 137 -5.37 -15.62 -1.89
N GLU A 138 -5.11 -14.59 -2.70
CA GLU A 138 -4.73 -13.26 -2.21
C GLU A 138 -5.84 -12.62 -1.36
N VAL A 139 -7.11 -12.73 -1.79
CA VAL A 139 -8.25 -12.26 -1.00
C VAL A 139 -8.34 -12.99 0.34
N LYS A 140 -8.17 -14.32 0.35
CA LYS A 140 -8.14 -15.13 1.57
C LYS A 140 -7.05 -14.65 2.53
N GLN A 141 -5.83 -14.46 2.03
CA GLN A 141 -4.70 -13.97 2.85
C GLN A 141 -4.95 -12.56 3.40
N SER A 142 -5.54 -11.68 2.58
CA SER A 142 -5.91 -10.33 3.01
C SER A 142 -6.98 -10.34 4.10
N LEU A 143 -8.02 -11.18 3.96
CA LEU A 143 -9.04 -11.36 5.01
C LEU A 143 -8.43 -11.95 6.30
N GLN A 144 -7.54 -12.95 6.19
CA GLN A 144 -6.89 -13.55 7.35
C GLN A 144 -6.00 -12.55 8.11
N SER A 145 -5.34 -11.64 7.41
CA SER A 145 -4.50 -10.61 8.04
C SER A 145 -5.31 -9.51 8.74
N LEU A 146 -6.61 -9.36 8.42
CA LEU A 146 -7.53 -8.51 9.17
C LEU A 146 -8.01 -9.15 10.49
N VAL A 147 -7.83 -10.46 10.66
CA VAL A 147 -8.31 -11.20 11.84
C VAL A 147 -7.22 -11.30 12.90
N LEU A 148 -7.54 -10.83 14.12
CA LEU A 148 -6.60 -10.83 15.25
C LEU A 148 -6.20 -12.28 15.64
N PRO A 149 -5.00 -12.50 16.19
CA PRO A 149 -4.50 -13.83 16.55
C PRO A 149 -5.47 -14.66 17.41
N ASN A 150 -6.21 -14.02 18.30
CA ASN A 150 -7.10 -14.67 19.27
C ASN A 150 -8.48 -15.04 18.69
N GLN A 151 -8.82 -14.59 17.47
CA GLN A 151 -10.12 -14.82 16.85
C GLN A 151 -10.12 -16.11 16.01
N THR A 152 -9.95 -17.25 16.66
CA THR A 152 -9.82 -18.56 15.98
C THR A 152 -11.06 -18.95 15.18
N THR A 153 -12.27 -18.62 15.66
CA THR A 153 -13.53 -18.91 14.99
C THR A 153 -13.65 -18.23 13.63
N LEU A 154 -13.28 -16.95 13.54
CA LEU A 154 -13.29 -16.20 12.27
C LEU A 154 -12.24 -16.73 11.30
N LYS A 155 -11.05 -17.09 11.80
CA LYS A 155 -10.00 -17.70 10.96
C LYS A 155 -10.46 -19.02 10.35
N THR A 156 -11.06 -19.90 11.15
CA THR A 156 -11.61 -21.17 10.67
C THR A 156 -12.74 -20.95 9.68
N LEU A 157 -13.60 -19.96 9.91
CA LEU A 157 -14.68 -19.63 9.00
C LEU A 157 -14.16 -19.14 7.63
N ILE A 158 -13.12 -18.29 7.61
CA ILE A 158 -12.44 -17.88 6.37
C ILE A 158 -11.82 -19.09 5.66
N GLU A 159 -11.12 -19.96 6.41
CA GLU A 159 -10.46 -21.13 5.85
C GLU A 159 -11.44 -22.08 5.16
N ASN A 160 -12.60 -22.31 5.78
CA ASN A 160 -13.63 -23.21 5.26
C ASN A 160 -14.37 -22.63 4.04
N LEU A 161 -14.67 -21.33 4.04
CA LEU A 161 -15.43 -20.70 2.94
C LEU A 161 -14.54 -20.39 1.72
N LEU A 162 -13.26 -20.12 1.95
CA LEU A 162 -12.26 -19.88 0.92
C LEU A 162 -11.22 -21.00 0.91
N ASP A 163 -11.68 -22.23 0.76
CA ASP A 163 -10.81 -23.40 0.60
C ASP A 163 -10.34 -23.52 -0.86
N MET A 164 -9.05 -23.30 -1.08
CA MET A 164 -8.46 -23.31 -2.42
C MET A 164 -8.25 -24.72 -2.95
N ASP A 165 -8.12 -25.73 -2.08
CA ASP A 165 -7.97 -27.12 -2.50
C ASP A 165 -9.31 -27.66 -2.99
N ILE A 166 -10.40 -27.28 -2.33
CA ILE A 166 -11.76 -27.56 -2.82
C ILE A 166 -12.02 -26.84 -4.15
N ALA A 167 -11.62 -25.56 -4.28
CA ALA A 167 -11.79 -24.80 -5.52
C ALA A 167 -11.06 -25.46 -6.70
N LYS A 168 -9.82 -25.90 -6.49
CA LYS A 168 -9.02 -26.62 -7.49
C LYS A 168 -9.63 -27.97 -7.85
N SER A 169 -10.03 -28.75 -6.85
CA SER A 169 -10.66 -30.06 -7.07
C SER A 169 -11.96 -29.93 -7.88
N GLN A 170 -12.79 -28.94 -7.54
CA GLN A 170 -14.01 -28.65 -8.31
C GLN A 170 -13.69 -28.27 -9.76
N LEU A 171 -12.69 -27.44 -9.98
CA LEU A 171 -12.27 -27.05 -11.33
C LEU A 171 -11.79 -28.26 -12.15
N GLU A 172 -11.03 -29.18 -11.56
CA GLU A 172 -10.58 -30.40 -12.22
C GLU A 172 -11.73 -31.34 -12.61
N GLU A 173 -12.77 -31.43 -11.77
CA GLU A 173 -13.93 -32.29 -12.00
C GLU A 173 -14.94 -31.70 -12.99
N THR A 174 -15.26 -30.41 -12.86
CA THR A 174 -16.35 -29.77 -13.63
C THR A 174 -15.85 -28.95 -14.83
N GLY A 175 -14.58 -28.56 -14.82
CA GLY A 175 -14.00 -27.63 -15.81
C GLY A 175 -14.45 -26.17 -15.65
N TYR A 176 -15.18 -25.82 -14.59
CA TYR A 176 -15.64 -24.44 -14.37
C TYR A 176 -15.60 -24.02 -12.89
N LEU A 177 -15.30 -22.73 -12.65
CA LEU A 177 -15.28 -22.10 -11.34
C LEU A 177 -16.25 -20.91 -11.32
N SER A 178 -17.21 -20.91 -10.39
CA SER A 178 -18.20 -19.81 -10.29
C SER A 178 -17.68 -18.66 -9.44
N LEU A 179 -17.12 -17.63 -10.09
CA LEU A 179 -16.65 -16.42 -9.42
C LEU A 179 -17.77 -15.68 -8.67
N GLU A 180 -19.02 -15.79 -9.12
CA GLU A 180 -20.17 -15.13 -8.47
C GLU A 180 -20.43 -15.70 -7.07
N ILE A 181 -20.25 -17.02 -6.87
CA ILE A 181 -20.39 -17.63 -5.55
C ILE A 181 -19.30 -17.09 -4.62
N TYR A 182 -18.04 -17.12 -5.07
CA TYR A 182 -16.91 -16.63 -4.26
C TYR A 182 -17.01 -15.15 -3.96
N LYS A 183 -17.44 -14.31 -4.91
CA LYS A 183 -17.72 -12.89 -4.68
C LYS A 183 -18.70 -12.72 -3.51
N ASN A 184 -19.82 -13.43 -3.53
CA ASN A 184 -20.84 -13.30 -2.49
C ASN A 184 -20.33 -13.79 -1.12
N GLU A 185 -19.57 -14.89 -1.09
CA GLU A 185 -18.92 -15.37 0.14
C GLU A 185 -17.92 -14.36 0.71
N VAL A 186 -17.07 -13.77 -0.15
CA VAL A 186 -16.10 -12.74 0.26
C VAL A 186 -16.81 -11.50 0.81
N ILE A 187 -17.87 -11.03 0.15
CA ILE A 187 -18.64 -9.88 0.63
C ILE A 187 -19.32 -10.20 1.98
N ASN A 188 -19.85 -11.41 2.14
CA ASN A 188 -20.43 -11.87 3.40
C ASN A 188 -19.38 -11.91 4.52
N LEU A 189 -18.17 -12.40 4.23
CA LEU A 189 -17.04 -12.39 5.14
C LEU A 189 -16.68 -10.97 5.57
N MET A 190 -16.47 -10.06 4.62
CA MET A 190 -16.15 -8.66 4.90
C MET A 190 -17.22 -8.03 5.79
N LYS A 191 -18.50 -8.32 5.54
CA LYS A 191 -19.62 -7.77 6.33
C LYS A 191 -19.61 -8.21 7.80
N GLN A 192 -19.06 -9.39 8.12
CA GLN A 192 -19.05 -9.90 9.49
C GLN A 192 -18.08 -9.14 10.41
N PHE A 193 -17.01 -8.54 9.88
CA PHE A 193 -15.96 -7.93 10.69
C PHE A 193 -15.40 -6.62 10.15
N CYS A 194 -16.04 -6.00 9.15
CA CYS A 194 -15.76 -4.62 8.80
C CYS A 194 -16.16 -3.66 9.93
N ALA A 195 -15.51 -2.49 9.97
CA ALA A 195 -15.93 -1.42 10.87
C ALA A 195 -17.32 -0.88 10.45
N PRO A 196 -18.16 -0.41 11.40
CA PRO A 196 -19.51 0.08 11.07
C PRO A 196 -19.55 1.21 10.02
N ILE A 197 -18.48 2.01 9.92
CA ILE A 197 -18.38 3.07 8.90
C ILE A 197 -18.31 2.52 7.47
N ARG A 198 -17.85 1.27 7.29
CA ARG A 198 -17.70 0.59 5.99
C ARG A 198 -18.91 -0.24 5.62
N ASP A 199 -19.90 -0.36 6.51
CA ASP A 199 -21.05 -1.24 6.32
C ASP A 199 -21.82 -0.95 5.02
N GLN A 200 -21.92 0.32 4.65
CA GLN A 200 -22.56 0.74 3.41
C GLN A 200 -21.71 0.45 2.18
N GLU A 201 -20.39 0.70 2.24
CA GLU A 201 -19.46 0.39 1.15
C GLU A 201 -19.44 -1.11 0.84
N VAL A 202 -19.48 -1.98 1.87
CA VAL A 202 -19.58 -3.44 1.69
C VAL A 202 -20.90 -3.82 1.02
N GLU A 203 -22.00 -3.17 1.39
CA GLU A 203 -23.31 -3.45 0.79
C GLU A 203 -23.39 -3.00 -0.67
N ASP A 204 -22.71 -1.90 -1.02
CA ASP A 204 -22.63 -1.43 -2.39
C ASP A 204 -21.88 -2.41 -3.32
N LEU A 205 -20.94 -3.21 -2.79
CA LEU A 205 -20.27 -4.27 -3.55
C LEU A 205 -21.24 -5.35 -4.06
N ARG A 206 -22.34 -5.61 -3.34
CA ARG A 206 -23.34 -6.60 -3.76
C ARG A 206 -24.09 -6.19 -5.03
N LYS A 207 -24.13 -4.88 -5.31
CA LYS A 207 -24.86 -4.30 -6.45
C LYS A 207 -24.07 -4.38 -7.76
N ILE A 208 -22.79 -4.77 -7.70
CA ILE A 208 -21.93 -4.89 -8.87
C ILE A 208 -22.21 -6.26 -9.49
N ASP A 209 -22.69 -6.30 -10.73
CA ASP A 209 -23.05 -7.56 -11.41
C ASP A 209 -21.81 -8.34 -11.88
N ASP A 210 -20.84 -7.65 -12.49
CA ASP A 210 -19.61 -8.29 -12.96
C ASP A 210 -18.71 -8.73 -11.80
N PRO A 211 -18.38 -10.04 -11.67
CA PRO A 211 -17.58 -10.52 -10.56
C PRO A 211 -16.16 -9.93 -10.55
N ILE A 212 -15.58 -9.65 -11.72
CA ILE A 212 -14.21 -9.11 -11.80
C ILE A 212 -14.18 -7.67 -11.28
N ASP A 213 -15.14 -6.83 -11.71
CA ASP A 213 -15.30 -5.48 -11.18
C ASP A 213 -15.67 -5.48 -9.68
N ALA A 214 -16.44 -6.46 -9.22
CA ALA A 214 -16.72 -6.63 -7.79
C ALA A 214 -15.43 -6.92 -7.01
N PHE A 215 -14.60 -7.87 -7.47
CA PHE A 215 -13.32 -8.19 -6.84
C PHE A 215 -12.34 -7.01 -6.85
N LYS A 216 -12.32 -6.22 -7.93
CA LYS A 216 -11.52 -4.98 -7.97
C LYS A 216 -11.90 -4.01 -6.85
N ASN A 217 -13.20 -3.81 -6.63
CA ASN A 217 -13.68 -2.95 -5.54
C ASN A 217 -13.50 -3.59 -4.16
N VAL A 218 -13.57 -4.93 -4.05
CA VAL A 218 -13.23 -5.66 -2.83
C VAL A 218 -11.80 -5.35 -2.39
N PHE A 219 -10.79 -5.41 -3.28
CA PHE A 219 -9.41 -5.09 -2.93
C PHE A 219 -9.24 -3.66 -2.42
N ILE A 220 -9.89 -2.69 -3.08
CA ILE A 220 -9.88 -1.29 -2.64
C ILE A 220 -10.46 -1.18 -1.22
N LEU A 221 -11.55 -1.90 -0.93
CA LEU A 221 -12.18 -1.85 0.38
C LEU A 221 -11.38 -2.63 1.44
N LEU A 222 -10.74 -3.74 1.09
CA LEU A 222 -9.82 -4.47 1.97
C LEU A 222 -8.65 -3.59 2.41
N ASP A 223 -8.05 -2.82 1.50
CA ASP A 223 -7.00 -1.85 1.85
C ASP A 223 -7.49 -0.83 2.88
N LYS A 224 -8.73 -0.36 2.73
CA LYS A 224 -9.35 0.57 3.68
C LYS A 224 -9.59 -0.11 5.03
N MET A 225 -10.05 -1.37 5.03
CA MET A 225 -10.23 -2.16 6.26
C MET A 225 -8.89 -2.39 6.99
N HIS A 226 -7.79 -2.59 6.25
CA HIS A 226 -6.45 -2.70 6.83
C HIS A 226 -6.03 -1.40 7.52
N MET A 227 -6.27 -0.26 6.87
CA MET A 227 -6.02 1.05 7.48
C MET A 227 -6.90 1.29 8.71
N ASP A 228 -8.18 0.89 8.67
CA ASP A 228 -9.09 1.00 9.80
C ASP A 228 -8.58 0.16 11.00
N LEU A 229 -8.12 -1.07 10.76
CA LEU A 229 -7.55 -1.95 11.79
C LEU A 229 -6.24 -1.40 12.38
N ALA A 230 -5.35 -0.86 11.54
CA ALA A 230 -4.10 -0.27 11.99
C ALA A 230 -4.36 0.97 12.88
N ASN A 231 -5.25 1.86 12.43
CA ASN A 231 -5.65 3.05 13.18
C ASN A 231 -6.38 2.71 14.47
N PHE A 232 -7.25 1.71 14.45
CA PHE A 232 -7.88 1.18 15.66
C PHE A 232 -6.83 0.66 16.65
N THR A 233 -5.86 -0.13 16.17
CA THR A 233 -4.80 -0.69 17.01
C THR A 233 -3.95 0.42 17.64
N ILE A 234 -3.58 1.46 16.89
CA ILE A 234 -2.86 2.62 17.44
C ILE A 234 -3.67 3.28 18.55
N LYS A 235 -4.96 3.52 18.31
CA LYS A 235 -5.86 4.13 19.31
C LYS A 235 -5.93 3.29 20.60
N GLN A 236 -6.01 1.97 20.47
CA GLN A 236 -6.04 1.04 21.61
C GLN A 236 -4.70 0.98 22.36
N MET A 237 -3.58 1.07 21.65
CA MET A 237 -2.24 0.99 22.25
C MET A 237 -1.75 2.31 22.83
N ARG A 238 -2.30 3.45 22.40
CA ARG A 238 -1.88 4.81 22.82
C ARG A 238 -1.74 4.99 24.34
N PRO A 239 -2.64 4.50 25.22
CA PRO A 239 -2.46 4.64 26.67
C PRO A 239 -1.18 3.98 27.18
N TYR A 240 -0.83 2.80 26.64
CA TYR A 240 0.40 2.08 27.00
C TYR A 240 1.64 2.79 26.47
N ILE A 241 1.57 3.31 25.23
CA ILE A 241 2.67 4.09 24.63
C ILE A 241 2.92 5.35 25.48
N ARG A 242 1.86 6.07 25.89
CA ARG A 242 1.96 7.26 26.76
C ARG A 242 2.63 6.95 28.10
N GLN A 243 2.33 5.81 28.72
CA GLN A 243 2.93 5.42 29.99
C GLN A 243 4.46 5.25 29.89
N GLN A 244 4.96 4.79 28.74
CA GLN A 244 6.37 4.49 28.54
C GLN A 244 7.14 5.57 27.78
N ALA A 245 6.45 6.53 27.16
CA ALA A 245 7.04 7.49 26.23
C ALA A 245 8.17 8.33 26.83
N VAL A 246 8.00 8.87 28.04
CA VAL A 246 9.05 9.69 28.70
C VAL A 246 10.33 8.88 28.90
N THR A 247 10.22 7.62 29.33
CA THR A 247 11.37 6.75 29.52
C THR A 247 12.00 6.40 28.18
N TYR A 248 11.18 6.04 27.19
CA TYR A 248 11.64 5.70 25.86
C TYR A 248 12.40 6.85 25.20
N GLU A 249 11.82 8.06 25.19
CA GLU A 249 12.44 9.26 24.65
C GLU A 249 13.76 9.57 25.35
N ARG A 250 13.78 9.61 26.69
CA ARG A 250 15.00 9.88 27.46
C ARG A 250 16.12 8.89 27.15
N THR A 251 15.82 7.59 27.14
CA THR A 251 16.80 6.56 26.83
C THR A 251 17.31 6.71 25.39
N LYS A 252 16.44 6.98 24.41
CA LYS A 252 16.85 7.18 23.02
C LYS A 252 17.69 8.45 22.85
N PHE A 253 17.28 9.56 23.44
CA PHE A 253 18.08 10.79 23.44
C PHE A 253 19.46 10.58 24.08
N ALA A 254 19.55 9.87 25.21
CA ALA A 254 20.83 9.54 25.83
C ALA A 254 21.73 8.73 24.89
N THR A 255 21.19 7.68 24.24
CA THR A 255 21.97 6.89 23.27
C THR A 255 22.45 7.72 22.08
N PHE A 256 21.67 8.72 21.63
CA PHE A 256 22.10 9.63 20.57
C PHE A 256 23.24 10.55 21.02
N LEU A 257 23.18 11.08 22.25
CA LEU A 257 24.24 11.91 22.81
C LEU A 257 25.54 11.11 22.99
N GLU A 258 25.43 9.87 23.49
CA GLU A 258 26.56 8.96 23.62
C GLU A 258 27.17 8.62 22.26
N ALA A 259 26.36 8.35 21.23
CA ALA A 259 26.86 8.10 19.88
C ALA A 259 27.57 9.33 19.28
N GLN A 260 27.18 10.56 19.66
CA GLN A 260 27.88 11.78 19.28
C GLN A 260 29.19 11.98 20.05
N GLN A 261 29.27 11.56 21.31
CA GLN A 261 30.43 11.74 22.19
C GLN A 261 31.47 10.62 22.07
N SER A 262 31.03 9.37 21.84
CA SER A 262 31.88 8.19 21.71
C SER A 262 32.47 8.07 20.31
N LYS A 263 33.40 8.99 19.99
CA LYS A 263 34.51 8.84 19.02
C LYS A 263 35.18 10.19 18.81
#